data_AF-A0A0R3WHJ9-F1
#
_entry.id   AF-A0A0R3WHJ9-F1
#
_cell.length_a   1.000
_cell.length_b   1.000
_cell.length_c   1.000
_cell.angle_alpha   90.00
_cell.angle_beta   90.00
_cell.angle_gamma   90.00
#
_symmetry.space_group_name_H-M   'P 1'
#
loop_
_entity.id
_entity.type
_entity.pdbx_description
1 polymer ?
#
loop_
_entity_poly.entity_id
_entity_poly.type
_entity_poly.pdbx_seq_one_letter_code
_entity_poly.pdbx_strand_id
1 'polypeptide(L)'
;MGKGYNNYMCKKFFHPTNFENIKRKWMAEQKEEFDSKREQERLTQYRREQEILENRVLLGDEKARLGLAWMYDQPAVMEPEKEADRNDAKFEWQRKYNAPRESYCKNSSDVTDQPFGIEVRNVRCMRCKQWGHLNTDRTCPLYGQSFTQEPTAGTLRSLDRAKSNLRKEGLAFKKSAESTGLNAIVYKAKCAISSSRGLDPEAVEHELTVEFLRSLSEKQRERLLKKLSKLSQDDGTFSSKKHKKKRKHSHH
;
A
#
# COMPACT_ATOMS: atom_id res chain seq x y z
N MET A 1 -43.78 -33.35 28.68
CA MET A 1 -43.47 -32.71 27.37
C MET A 1 -41.97 -32.59 27.23
N GLY A 2 -41.35 -33.40 26.36
CA GLY A 2 -39.90 -33.42 26.17
C GLY A 2 -39.42 -32.13 25.50
N LYS A 3 -38.32 -31.55 25.99
CA LYS A 3 -37.63 -30.41 25.37
C LYS A 3 -37.21 -30.84 23.95
N GLY A 4 -37.72 -30.18 22.91
CA GLY A 4 -37.54 -30.58 21.51
C GLY A 4 -36.08 -30.63 21.04
N TYR A 5 -35.86 -31.24 19.87
CA TYR A 5 -34.54 -31.46 19.25
C TYR A 5 -33.64 -30.21 19.22
N ASN A 6 -34.21 -29.04 18.91
CA ASN A 6 -33.46 -27.78 18.88
C ASN A 6 -32.85 -27.44 20.24
N ASN A 7 -33.59 -27.66 21.34
CA ASN A 7 -33.09 -27.44 22.70
C ASN A 7 -32.00 -28.44 23.10
N TYR A 8 -32.06 -29.68 22.59
CA TYR A 8 -30.97 -30.65 22.75
C TYR A 8 -29.73 -30.22 21.95
N MET A 9 -29.90 -29.70 20.74
CA MET A 9 -28.81 -29.26 19.87
C MET A 9 -28.12 -27.98 20.38
N CYS A 10 -28.85 -27.01 20.93
CA CYS A 10 -28.26 -25.81 21.54
C CYS A 10 -27.28 -26.11 22.70
N LYS A 11 -27.36 -27.30 23.32
CA LYS A 11 -26.42 -27.73 24.38
C LYS A 11 -25.13 -28.33 23.84
N LYS A 12 -25.06 -28.61 22.55
CA LYS A 12 -23.85 -29.18 21.92
C LYS A 12 -22.86 -28.06 21.64
N PHE A 13 -21.58 -28.31 21.89
CA PHE A 13 -20.51 -27.32 21.77
C PHE A 13 -20.28 -26.84 20.32
N PHE A 14 -20.73 -27.57 19.31
CA PHE A 14 -20.54 -27.23 17.90
C PHE A 14 -21.75 -26.56 17.25
N HIS A 15 -22.92 -26.52 17.92
CA HIS A 15 -24.12 -25.96 17.32
C HIS A 15 -24.07 -24.42 17.37
N PRO A 16 -24.39 -23.71 16.28
CA PRO A 16 -24.21 -22.25 16.21
C PRO A 16 -25.14 -21.48 17.15
N THR A 17 -26.29 -22.04 17.51
CA THR A 17 -27.23 -21.42 18.47
C THR A 17 -26.85 -21.67 19.94
N ASN A 18 -25.76 -22.39 20.21
CA ASN A 18 -25.22 -22.49 21.56
C ASN A 18 -24.77 -21.10 22.02
N PHE A 19 -25.20 -20.68 23.21
CA PHE A 19 -24.87 -19.39 23.80
C PHE A 19 -23.35 -19.12 23.85
N GLU A 20 -22.52 -20.13 24.12
CA GLU A 20 -21.07 -19.97 24.10
C GLU A 20 -20.52 -19.64 22.70
N ASN A 21 -21.07 -20.28 21.67
CA ASN A 21 -20.66 -20.03 20.29
C ASN A 21 -21.14 -18.66 19.81
N ILE A 22 -22.37 -18.27 20.16
CA ILE A 22 -22.88 -16.92 19.90
C ILE A 22 -21.98 -15.88 20.58
N LYS A 23 -21.60 -16.11 21.84
CA LYS A 23 -20.68 -15.23 22.56
C LYS A 23 -19.30 -15.17 21.90
N ARG A 24 -18.72 -16.30 21.51
CA ARG A 24 -17.41 -16.34 20.80
C ARG A 24 -17.48 -15.59 19.46
N LYS A 25 -18.54 -15.81 18.69
CA LYS A 25 -18.79 -15.10 17.43
C LYS A 25 -18.89 -13.60 17.67
N TRP A 26 -19.70 -13.18 18.64
CA TRP A 26 -19.85 -11.77 18.98
C TRP A 26 -18.53 -11.12 19.42
N MET A 27 -17.74 -11.79 20.27
CA MET A 27 -16.41 -11.29 20.67
C MET A 27 -15.45 -11.17 19.47
N ALA A 28 -15.53 -12.09 18.50
CA ALA A 28 -14.73 -12.03 17.29
C ALA A 28 -15.16 -10.86 16.39
N GLU A 29 -16.46 -10.69 16.17
CA GLU A 29 -17.03 -9.57 15.41
C GLU A 29 -16.67 -8.22 16.06
N GLN A 30 -16.83 -8.08 17.37
CA GLN A 30 -16.45 -6.86 18.09
C GLN A 30 -14.95 -6.56 17.99
N LYS A 31 -14.11 -7.59 18.02
CA LYS A 31 -12.66 -7.43 17.82
C LYS A 31 -12.35 -6.97 16.40
N GLU A 32 -13.00 -7.55 15.40
CA GLU A 32 -12.83 -7.17 14.00
C GLU A 32 -13.31 -5.75 13.73
N GLU A 33 -14.46 -5.34 14.27
CA GLU A 33 -14.97 -3.97 14.20
C GLU A 33 -13.98 -2.99 14.84
N PHE A 34 -13.43 -3.33 16.01
CA PHE A 34 -12.43 -2.51 16.68
C PHE A 34 -11.14 -2.37 15.86
N ASP A 35 -10.61 -3.49 15.35
CA ASP A 35 -9.39 -3.51 14.54
C ASP A 35 -9.59 -2.75 13.21
N SER A 36 -10.73 -2.94 12.55
CA SER A 36 -11.11 -2.22 11.32
C SER A 36 -11.23 -0.72 11.57
N LYS A 37 -11.90 -0.32 12.66
CA LYS A 37 -12.00 1.10 13.04
C LYS A 37 -10.63 1.70 13.32
N ARG A 38 -9.76 0.99 14.04
CA ARG A 38 -8.38 1.43 14.32
C ARG A 38 -7.55 1.59 13.04
N GLU A 39 -7.75 0.71 12.06
CA GLU A 39 -7.11 0.83 10.74
C GLU A 39 -7.65 2.03 9.95
N GLN A 40 -8.97 2.23 9.95
CA GLN A 40 -9.62 3.40 9.31
C GLN A 40 -9.16 4.72 9.94
N GLU A 41 -9.05 4.78 11.26
CA GLU A 41 -8.53 5.95 11.98
C GLU A 41 -7.08 6.24 11.58
N ARG A 42 -6.22 5.20 11.52
CA ARG A 42 -4.84 5.34 11.04
C ARG A 42 -4.76 5.85 9.60
N LEU A 43 -5.59 5.31 8.70
CA LEU A 43 -5.67 5.75 7.31
C LEU A 43 -6.15 7.20 7.21
N THR A 44 -7.11 7.59 8.05
CA THR A 44 -7.63 8.96 8.08
C THR A 44 -6.59 9.94 8.60
N GLN A 45 -5.84 9.58 9.65
CA GLN A 45 -4.71 10.36 10.14
C GLN A 45 -3.65 10.56 9.06
N TYR A 46 -3.22 9.47 8.40
CA TYR A 46 -2.26 9.55 7.31
C TYR A 46 -2.74 10.46 6.17
N ARG A 47 -4.01 10.36 5.76
CA ARG A 47 -4.58 11.26 4.73
C ARG A 47 -4.52 12.72 5.15
N ARG A 48 -4.90 13.04 6.39
CA ARG A 48 -4.82 14.41 6.93
C ARG A 48 -3.39 14.92 6.95
N GLU A 49 -2.43 14.10 7.36
CA GLU A 49 -1.01 14.45 7.36
C GLU A 49 -0.50 14.72 5.95
N GLN A 50 -0.89 13.90 4.97
CA GLN A 50 -0.53 14.11 3.56
C GLN A 50 -1.13 15.42 3.01
N GLU A 51 -2.39 15.71 3.31
CA GLU A 51 -3.03 16.98 2.92
C GLU A 51 -2.32 18.18 3.55
N ILE A 52 -1.93 18.09 4.82
CA ILE A 52 -1.15 19.15 5.50
C ILE A 52 0.20 19.35 4.82
N LEU A 53 0.92 18.26 4.53
CA LEU A 53 2.21 18.33 3.84
C LEU A 53 2.07 18.92 2.44
N GLU A 54 1.07 18.49 1.66
CA GLU A 54 0.81 19.06 0.33
C GLU A 54 0.53 20.57 0.42
N ASN A 55 -0.32 20.99 1.36
CA ASN A 55 -0.62 22.41 1.58
C ASN A 55 0.63 23.23 1.95
N ARG A 56 1.53 22.68 2.78
CA ARG A 56 2.81 23.33 3.11
C ARG A 56 3.73 23.43 1.90
N VAL A 57 3.80 22.39 1.07
CA VAL A 57 4.55 22.44 -0.19
C VAL A 57 4.00 23.53 -1.11
N LEU A 58 2.68 23.67 -1.19
CA LEU A 58 2.04 24.74 -1.98
C LEU A 58 2.36 26.14 -1.45
N LEU A 59 2.54 26.29 -0.12
CA LEU A 59 2.95 27.54 0.52
C LEU A 59 4.45 27.84 0.33
N GLY A 60 5.24 26.90 -0.19
CA GLY A 60 6.66 27.08 -0.51
C GLY A 60 7.63 26.49 0.52
N ASP A 61 7.18 25.65 1.45
CA ASP A 61 8.07 24.97 2.39
C ASP A 61 8.90 23.88 1.69
N GLU A 62 10.19 24.17 1.47
CA GLU A 62 11.13 23.19 0.89
C GLU A 62 11.30 21.95 1.79
N LYS A 63 11.14 22.08 3.11
CA LYS A 63 11.23 20.94 4.07
C LYS A 63 10.12 19.90 3.83
N ALA A 64 8.90 20.37 3.62
CA ALA A 64 7.76 19.50 3.29
C ALA A 64 7.95 18.88 1.90
N ARG A 65 8.52 19.64 0.94
CA ARG A 65 8.76 19.16 -0.43
C ARG A 65 9.78 18.02 -0.49
N LEU A 66 10.79 18.07 0.38
CA LEU A 66 11.82 17.03 0.53
C LEU A 66 11.36 15.86 1.41
N GLY A 67 10.16 15.92 2.00
CA GLY A 67 9.69 14.91 2.96
C GLY A 67 10.45 14.91 4.29
N LEU A 68 11.18 15.99 4.60
CA LEU A 68 11.96 16.14 5.83
C LEU A 68 11.19 16.85 6.94
N ALA A 69 9.94 17.26 6.69
CA ALA A 69 9.11 17.98 7.67
C ALA A 69 9.00 17.23 8.99
N TRP A 70 8.76 15.91 8.98
CA TRP A 70 8.64 15.11 10.20
C TRP A 70 9.90 15.12 11.10
N MET A 71 11.09 15.37 10.52
CA MET A 71 12.36 15.38 11.26
C MET A 71 12.63 16.74 11.93
N TYR A 72 12.08 17.82 11.38
CA TYR A 72 12.29 19.19 11.85
C TYR A 72 11.08 19.78 12.57
N ASP A 73 9.90 19.18 12.40
CA ASP A 73 8.70 19.55 13.13
C ASP A 73 8.73 18.96 14.53
N GLN A 74 8.32 19.79 15.48
CA GLN A 74 8.18 19.39 16.85
C GLN A 74 7.06 18.33 16.97
N PRO A 75 7.31 17.17 17.60
CA PRO A 75 6.30 16.12 17.74
C PRO A 75 5.16 16.59 18.65
N ALA A 76 3.94 16.11 18.37
CA ALA A 76 2.69 16.55 19.03
C ALA A 76 2.65 16.38 20.56
N VAL A 77 3.57 15.60 21.14
CA VAL A 77 3.67 15.39 22.60
C VAL A 77 4.34 16.57 23.30
N MET A 78 5.14 17.36 22.59
CA MET A 78 5.78 18.55 23.14
C MET A 78 4.89 19.76 22.86
N GLU A 79 4.64 20.60 23.86
CA GLU A 79 3.87 21.82 23.64
C GLU A 79 4.55 22.65 22.55
N PRO A 80 3.80 23.06 21.51
CA PRO A 80 4.35 23.97 20.53
C PRO A 80 4.75 25.25 21.28
N GLU A 81 5.98 25.73 21.06
CA GLU A 81 6.31 27.09 21.44
C GLU A 81 5.26 27.99 20.80
N LYS A 82 4.44 28.65 21.62
CA LYS A 82 3.43 29.60 21.14
C LYS A 82 4.20 30.71 20.44
N GLU A 83 4.24 30.68 19.10
CA GLU A 83 4.72 31.80 18.32
C GLU A 83 3.91 33.02 18.76
N ALA A 84 4.62 34.02 19.32
CA ALA A 84 4.03 35.24 19.83
C ALA A 84 3.16 35.90 18.75
N ASP A 85 1.98 36.37 19.18
CA ASP A 85 0.92 36.99 18.38
C ASP A 85 1.38 37.61 17.05
N ARG A 86 1.28 36.82 15.97
CA ARG A 86 1.27 37.35 14.59
C ARG A 86 -0.09 37.93 14.21
N ASN A 87 -0.92 38.29 15.19
CA ASN A 87 -2.23 38.92 14.98
C ASN A 87 -2.16 40.45 15.00
N ASP A 88 -0.99 41.04 15.19
CA ASP A 88 -0.79 42.44 14.86
C ASP A 88 -0.90 42.58 13.35
N ALA A 89 -2.02 43.17 12.90
CA ALA A 89 -2.24 43.56 11.52
C ALA A 89 -1.04 44.41 11.07
N LYS A 90 -0.10 43.77 10.37
CA LYS A 90 1.20 44.33 9.98
C LYS A 90 1.06 45.63 9.18
N PHE A 91 -0.11 45.83 8.56
CA PHE A 91 -0.42 47.02 7.79
C PHE A 91 -1.77 47.63 8.17
N GLU A 92 -1.83 48.96 8.23
CA GLU A 92 -3.03 49.72 8.63
C GLU A 92 -4.23 49.54 7.69
N TRP A 93 -4.01 49.13 6.44
CA TRP A 93 -5.07 48.88 5.47
C TRP A 93 -5.82 47.55 5.70
N GLN A 94 -5.26 46.62 6.51
CA GLN A 94 -5.95 45.41 6.94
C GLN A 94 -6.97 45.67 8.07
N ARG A 95 -7.05 46.89 8.61
CA ARG A 95 -8.12 47.26 9.55
C ARG A 95 -9.47 47.29 8.82
N LYS A 96 -10.53 46.86 9.50
CA LYS A 96 -11.92 46.60 9.02
C LYS A 96 -12.55 47.64 8.06
N TYR A 97 -11.99 48.85 7.96
CA TYR A 97 -12.53 49.96 7.18
C TYR A 97 -11.60 50.50 6.08
N ASN A 98 -10.40 49.92 5.91
CA ASN A 98 -9.34 50.50 5.07
C ASN A 98 -8.89 49.56 3.92
N ALA A 99 -9.62 48.46 3.73
CA ALA A 99 -9.42 47.55 2.60
C ALA A 99 -9.90 48.21 1.29
N PRO A 100 -9.11 48.17 0.20
CA PRO A 100 -9.53 48.68 -1.10
C PRO A 100 -10.86 48.05 -1.54
N ARG A 101 -11.88 48.88 -1.74
CA ARG A 101 -13.22 48.47 -2.19
C ARG A 101 -13.25 48.34 -3.71
N GLU A 102 -14.18 47.53 -4.23
CA GLU A 102 -14.45 47.33 -5.67
C GLU A 102 -14.59 48.63 -6.49
N SER A 103 -14.84 49.76 -5.85
CA SER A 103 -14.84 51.08 -6.49
C SER A 103 -13.51 51.45 -7.16
N TYR A 104 -12.37 50.90 -6.72
CA TYR A 104 -11.06 51.13 -7.37
C TYR A 104 -10.91 50.41 -8.73
N CYS A 105 -11.62 49.30 -8.94
CA CYS A 105 -11.51 48.49 -10.17
C CYS A 105 -12.52 48.90 -11.25
N LYS A 106 -13.50 49.75 -10.94
CA LYS A 106 -14.55 50.15 -11.90
C LYS A 106 -14.05 51.11 -13.00
N ASN A 107 -12.95 51.84 -12.76
CA ASN A 107 -12.48 52.90 -13.65
C ASN A 107 -10.99 52.82 -14.02
N SER A 108 -10.28 51.74 -13.68
CA SER A 108 -8.87 51.58 -14.03
C SER A 108 -8.72 51.09 -15.48
N SER A 109 -8.03 51.88 -16.31
CA SER A 109 -7.66 51.54 -17.70
C SER A 109 -6.81 50.26 -17.82
N ASP A 110 -6.27 49.77 -16.70
CA ASP A 110 -5.48 48.54 -16.62
C ASP A 110 -6.36 47.27 -16.55
N VAL A 111 -7.67 47.41 -16.30
CA VAL A 111 -8.64 46.31 -16.29
C VAL A 111 -9.45 46.37 -17.58
N THR A 112 -8.89 45.83 -18.65
CA THR A 112 -9.57 45.66 -19.93
C THR A 112 -10.27 44.31 -19.95
N ASP A 113 -11.60 44.33 -19.99
CA ASP A 113 -12.40 43.13 -20.22
C ASP A 113 -12.36 42.80 -21.72
N GLN A 114 -11.82 41.63 -22.08
CA GLN A 114 -11.64 41.23 -23.48
C GLN A 114 -12.71 40.19 -23.90
N PRO A 115 -13.35 40.36 -25.07
CA PRO A 115 -14.62 39.69 -25.43
C PRO A 115 -14.49 38.29 -26.04
N PHE A 116 -13.31 37.68 -26.04
CA PHE A 116 -13.17 36.26 -26.39
C PHE A 116 -13.21 35.46 -25.08
N GLY A 117 -14.10 34.46 -24.98
CA GLY A 117 -14.49 33.75 -23.75
C GLY A 117 -13.42 32.96 -22.97
N ILE A 118 -12.18 33.44 -22.95
CA ILE A 118 -11.12 33.05 -22.03
C ILE A 118 -10.96 34.21 -21.05
N GLU A 119 -11.51 34.05 -19.85
CA GLU A 119 -11.35 35.03 -18.77
C GLU A 119 -9.86 35.24 -18.45
N VAL A 120 -9.35 36.45 -18.68
CA VAL A 120 -7.98 36.82 -18.27
C VAL A 120 -7.98 37.12 -16.77
N ARG A 121 -7.75 36.08 -15.96
CA ARG A 121 -7.67 36.22 -14.50
C ARG A 121 -6.28 36.67 -14.07
N ASN A 122 -6.17 37.79 -13.35
CA ASN A 122 -4.90 38.25 -12.75
C ASN A 122 -4.55 37.49 -11.46
N VAL A 123 -4.56 36.16 -11.52
CA VAL A 123 -4.22 35.26 -10.40
C VAL A 123 -3.11 34.33 -10.84
N ARG A 124 -2.06 34.21 -10.01
CA ARG A 124 -0.96 33.28 -10.21
C ARG A 124 -1.26 31.97 -9.48
N CYS A 125 -1.20 30.86 -10.20
CA CYS A 125 -1.41 29.54 -9.61
C CYS A 125 -0.26 29.15 -8.66
N MET A 126 -0.58 28.68 -7.45
CA MET A 126 0.44 28.23 -6.48
C MET A 126 1.16 26.94 -6.92
N ARG A 127 0.50 26.08 -7.72
CA ARG A 127 1.06 24.82 -8.23
C ARG A 127 2.08 25.03 -9.36
N CYS A 128 1.64 25.56 -10.50
CA CYS A 128 2.49 25.71 -11.69
C CYS A 128 3.15 27.10 -11.81
N LYS A 129 2.80 28.05 -10.93
CA LYS A 129 3.33 29.42 -10.92
C LYS A 129 3.05 30.22 -12.20
N GLN A 130 2.15 29.75 -13.06
CA GLN A 130 1.66 30.47 -14.25
C GLN A 130 0.50 31.39 -13.87
N TRP A 131 0.35 32.47 -14.64
CA TRP A 131 -0.77 33.41 -14.51
C TRP A 131 -1.99 32.91 -15.28
N GLY A 132 -3.19 33.28 -14.84
CA GLY A 132 -4.44 33.02 -15.58
C GLY A 132 -5.36 31.95 -14.98
N HIS A 133 -5.02 31.32 -13.86
CA HIS A 133 -5.88 30.33 -13.21
C HIS A 133 -5.57 30.12 -11.71
N LEU A 134 -6.53 29.57 -10.97
CA LEU A 134 -6.39 29.15 -9.57
C LEU A 134 -5.90 27.71 -9.47
N ASN A 135 -5.34 27.34 -8.31
CA ASN A 135 -4.91 25.97 -8.01
C ASN A 135 -6.02 24.90 -8.19
N THR A 136 -7.26 25.29 -7.90
CA THR A 136 -8.45 24.44 -8.00
C THR A 136 -9.02 24.35 -9.42
N ASP A 137 -8.50 25.13 -10.37
CA ASP A 137 -9.01 25.13 -11.74
C ASP A 137 -8.46 23.94 -12.53
N ARG A 138 -9.32 23.31 -13.34
CA ARG A 138 -8.94 22.23 -14.26
C ARG A 138 -8.03 22.68 -15.41
N THR A 139 -7.85 23.99 -15.58
CA THR A 139 -6.92 24.59 -16.53
C THR A 139 -5.47 24.45 -16.10
N CYS A 140 -5.20 24.12 -14.82
CA CYS A 140 -3.83 23.90 -14.35
C CYS A 140 -3.25 22.59 -14.92
N PRO A 141 -2.05 22.60 -15.53
CA PRO A 141 -1.42 21.37 -16.04
C PRO A 141 -1.05 20.37 -14.94
N LEU A 142 -0.94 20.84 -13.69
CA LEU A 142 -0.63 20.03 -12.50
C LEU A 142 -1.87 19.75 -11.65
N TYR A 143 -3.08 19.93 -12.19
CA TYR A 143 -4.32 19.66 -11.47
C TYR A 143 -4.43 18.18 -11.10
N GLY A 144 -4.63 17.91 -9.81
CA GLY A 144 -4.77 16.54 -9.27
C GLY A 144 -3.46 15.76 -9.13
N GLN A 145 -2.30 16.36 -9.41
CA GLN A 145 -1.00 15.76 -9.12
C GLN A 145 -0.58 16.08 -7.68
N SER A 146 -0.23 15.05 -6.91
CA SER A 146 0.34 15.20 -5.57
C SER A 146 1.79 15.66 -5.64
N PHE A 147 2.15 16.68 -4.88
CA PHE A 147 3.51 17.23 -4.85
C PHE A 147 4.44 16.52 -3.86
N THR A 148 3.87 15.74 -2.92
CA THR A 148 4.64 14.92 -2.01
C THR A 148 5.33 13.80 -2.81
N GLN A 149 6.65 13.61 -2.64
CA GLN A 149 7.43 12.55 -3.30
C GLN A 149 7.12 11.15 -2.74
N GLU A 150 5.87 10.89 -2.39
CA GLU A 150 5.46 9.57 -1.93
C GLU A 150 5.55 8.60 -3.10
N PRO A 151 6.06 7.37 -2.87
CA PRO A 151 6.01 6.33 -3.87
C PRO A 151 4.54 6.01 -4.13
N THR A 152 3.99 6.54 -5.23
CA THR A 152 2.68 6.15 -5.75
C THR A 152 2.63 4.61 -5.79
N ALA A 153 1.51 3.98 -5.46
CA ALA A 153 1.41 2.51 -5.40
C ALA A 153 1.84 1.80 -6.71
N GLY A 154 1.82 2.50 -7.86
CA GLY A 154 2.36 2.01 -9.15
C GLY A 154 3.85 2.27 -9.39
N THR A 155 4.48 3.12 -8.57
CA THR A 155 5.91 3.46 -8.55
C THR A 155 6.60 2.83 -7.34
N LEU A 156 6.17 1.64 -6.93
CA LEU A 156 7.08 0.76 -6.20
C LEU A 156 8.23 0.51 -7.18
N ARG A 157 9.33 1.28 -7.04
CA ARG A 157 10.51 1.11 -7.89
C ARG A 157 10.79 -0.37 -7.88
N SER A 158 10.57 -1.02 -9.02
CA SER A 158 10.69 -2.47 -9.12
C SER A 158 11.95 -2.85 -8.38
N LEU A 159 11.86 -3.80 -7.45
CA LEU A 159 12.97 -4.15 -6.56
C LEU A 159 14.27 -4.34 -7.36
N ASP A 160 14.15 -4.76 -8.63
CA ASP A 160 15.22 -4.84 -9.62
C ASP A 160 15.85 -3.49 -10.02
N ARG A 161 15.07 -2.42 -10.20
CA ARG A 161 15.58 -1.05 -10.42
C ARG A 161 16.35 -0.54 -9.22
N ALA A 162 15.85 -0.76 -8.00
CA ALA A 162 16.55 -0.39 -6.77
C ALA A 162 17.88 -1.16 -6.63
N LYS A 163 17.85 -2.48 -6.86
CA LYS A 163 19.06 -3.33 -6.93
C LYS A 163 20.05 -2.86 -7.99
N SER A 164 19.57 -2.42 -9.15
CA SER A 164 20.44 -1.96 -10.24
C SER A 164 21.18 -0.67 -9.90
N ASN A 165 20.55 0.25 -9.15
CA ASN A 165 21.19 1.51 -8.74
C ASN A 165 22.21 1.27 -7.63
N LEU A 166 21.88 0.44 -6.63
CA LEU A 166 22.84 0.05 -5.59
C LEU A 166 24.10 -0.58 -6.20
N ARG A 167 23.92 -1.47 -7.19
CA ARG A 167 25.06 -2.09 -7.91
C ARG A 167 25.92 -1.08 -8.67
N LYS A 168 25.33 0.01 -9.20
CA LYS A 168 26.08 1.10 -9.85
C LYS A 168 26.89 1.93 -8.85
N GLU A 169 26.39 2.04 -7.62
CA GLU A 169 27.07 2.71 -6.50
C GLU A 169 28.07 1.78 -5.77
N GLY A 170 28.25 0.55 -6.24
CA GLY A 170 29.15 -0.44 -5.63
C GLY A 170 28.58 -1.17 -4.40
N LEU A 171 27.31 -0.95 -4.07
CA LEU A 171 26.61 -1.61 -2.97
C LEU A 171 25.80 -2.82 -3.48
N ALA A 172 25.84 -3.93 -2.76
CA ALA A 172 25.04 -5.12 -3.06
C ALA A 172 24.48 -5.75 -1.79
N PHE A 173 23.32 -6.39 -1.90
CA PHE A 173 22.76 -7.18 -0.80
C PHE A 173 23.62 -8.41 -0.52
N LYS A 174 23.69 -8.84 0.76
CA LYS A 174 24.34 -10.10 1.12
C LYS A 174 23.64 -11.27 0.42
N LYS A 175 24.40 -12.26 -0.05
CA LYS A 175 23.87 -13.45 -0.75
C LYS A 175 22.79 -14.24 0.02
N SER A 176 22.73 -14.13 1.36
CA SER A 176 21.68 -14.76 2.16
C SER A 176 20.36 -13.96 2.18
N ALA A 177 20.42 -12.65 1.90
CA ALA A 177 19.27 -11.76 1.74
C ALA A 177 18.83 -11.65 0.26
N GLU A 178 19.75 -11.94 -0.67
CA GLU A 178 19.38 -12.20 -2.05
C GLU A 178 18.61 -13.53 -2.10
N SER A 179 17.29 -13.46 -2.25
CA SER A 179 16.47 -14.62 -2.56
C SER A 179 17.06 -15.32 -3.79
N THR A 180 17.77 -16.43 -3.59
CA THR A 180 18.31 -17.30 -4.64
C THR A 180 17.22 -17.61 -5.66
N GLY A 181 17.59 -17.72 -6.94
CA GLY A 181 16.67 -17.64 -8.09
C GLY A 181 15.39 -18.50 -8.04
N LEU A 182 15.37 -19.60 -7.27
CA LEU A 182 14.16 -20.37 -7.01
C LEU A 182 13.10 -19.59 -6.20
N ASN A 183 13.51 -18.85 -5.16
CA ASN A 183 12.59 -17.99 -4.40
C ASN A 183 12.07 -16.82 -5.25
N ALA A 184 12.86 -16.32 -6.19
CA ALA A 184 12.40 -15.25 -7.10
C ALA A 184 11.36 -15.77 -8.11
N ILE A 185 11.54 -16.98 -8.64
CA ILE A 185 10.55 -17.65 -9.51
C ILE A 185 9.28 -17.96 -8.73
N VAL A 186 9.41 -18.53 -7.52
CA VAL A 186 8.26 -18.83 -6.63
C VAL A 186 7.54 -17.55 -6.20
N TYR A 187 8.26 -16.46 -5.93
CA TYR A 187 7.67 -15.17 -5.60
C TYR A 187 6.94 -14.55 -6.81
N LYS A 188 7.52 -14.60 -8.01
CA LYS A 188 6.84 -14.17 -9.24
C LYS A 188 5.59 -14.99 -9.53
N ALA A 189 5.65 -16.31 -9.35
CA ALA A 189 4.49 -17.19 -9.49
C ALA A 189 3.39 -16.83 -8.47
N LYS A 190 3.76 -16.61 -7.19
CA LYS A 190 2.82 -16.18 -6.14
C LYS A 190 2.20 -14.81 -6.42
N CYS A 191 2.95 -13.86 -6.95
CA CYS A 191 2.43 -12.55 -7.34
C CYS A 191 1.49 -12.64 -8.54
N ALA A 192 1.77 -13.52 -9.51
CA ALA A 192 0.88 -13.78 -10.64
C ALA A 192 -0.45 -14.40 -10.17
N ILE A 193 -0.40 -15.40 -9.29
CA ILE A 193 -1.59 -16.04 -8.69
C ILE A 193 -2.43 -15.04 -7.88
N SER A 194 -1.76 -14.15 -7.12
CA SER A 194 -2.45 -13.10 -6.36
C SER A 194 -3.18 -12.09 -7.25
N SER A 195 -2.71 -11.90 -8.49
CA SER A 195 -3.25 -10.95 -9.47
C SER A 195 -4.33 -11.58 -10.35
N SER A 196 -4.36 -12.91 -10.50
CA SER A 196 -5.35 -13.66 -11.28
C SER A 196 -6.52 -14.15 -10.42
N ARG A 197 -7.16 -13.26 -9.66
CA ARG A 197 -8.42 -13.58 -8.97
C ARG A 197 -9.52 -13.77 -10.02
N GLY A 198 -9.81 -15.02 -10.39
CA GLY A 198 -10.98 -15.37 -11.21
C GLY A 198 -10.80 -16.43 -12.29
N LEU A 199 -9.62 -17.03 -12.45
CA LEU A 199 -9.40 -18.13 -13.40
C LEU A 199 -9.16 -19.46 -12.67
N ASP A 200 -9.64 -20.55 -13.26
CA ASP A 200 -9.58 -21.92 -12.74
C ASP A 200 -8.12 -22.28 -12.37
N PRO A 201 -7.82 -22.59 -11.09
CA PRO A 201 -6.47 -22.82 -10.61
C PRO A 201 -5.69 -23.87 -11.42
N GLU A 202 -6.37 -24.90 -11.91
CA GLU A 202 -5.76 -26.01 -12.65
C GLU A 202 -5.33 -25.59 -14.07
N ALA A 203 -6.08 -24.68 -14.72
CA ALA A 203 -5.75 -24.15 -16.03
C ALA A 203 -4.52 -23.23 -15.99
N VAL A 204 -4.42 -22.40 -14.94
CA VAL A 204 -3.26 -21.51 -14.73
C VAL A 204 -2.01 -22.31 -14.37
N GLU A 205 -2.14 -23.34 -13.54
CA GLU A 205 -1.03 -24.26 -13.26
C GLU A 205 -0.54 -24.97 -14.53
N HIS A 206 -1.46 -25.43 -15.39
CA HIS A 206 -1.10 -26.05 -16.65
C HIS A 206 -0.35 -25.10 -17.58
N GLU A 207 -0.80 -23.85 -17.76
CA GLU A 207 -0.06 -22.87 -18.58
C GLU A 207 1.34 -22.58 -18.03
N LEU A 208 1.47 -22.39 -16.72
CA LEU A 208 2.75 -22.14 -16.07
C LEU A 208 3.70 -23.34 -16.17
N THR A 209 3.18 -24.57 -16.08
CA THR A 209 3.99 -25.78 -16.26
C THR A 209 4.49 -25.91 -17.70
N VAL A 210 3.67 -25.54 -18.70
CA VAL A 210 4.07 -25.55 -20.11
C VAL A 210 5.15 -24.50 -20.39
N GLU A 211 5.03 -23.29 -19.85
CA GLU A 211 6.06 -22.26 -19.98
C GLU A 211 7.38 -22.68 -19.31
N PHE A 212 7.31 -23.27 -18.11
CA PHE A 212 8.47 -23.82 -17.43
C PHE A 212 9.17 -24.91 -18.26
N LEU A 213 8.43 -25.87 -18.82
CA LEU A 213 8.99 -26.91 -19.67
C LEU A 213 9.63 -26.36 -20.95
N ARG A 214 9.04 -25.29 -21.54
CA ARG A 214 9.63 -24.58 -22.68
C ARG A 214 10.94 -23.88 -22.33
N SER A 215 11.05 -23.31 -21.13
CA SER A 215 12.26 -22.61 -20.67
C SER A 215 13.48 -23.51 -20.42
N LEU A 216 13.27 -24.83 -20.29
CA LEU A 216 14.35 -25.79 -20.05
C LEU A 216 15.10 -26.15 -21.33
N SER A 217 16.43 -26.24 -21.24
CA SER A 217 17.26 -26.77 -22.33
C SER A 217 17.08 -28.29 -22.48
N GLU A 218 17.39 -28.85 -23.66
CA GLU A 218 17.24 -30.29 -23.94
C GLU A 218 17.96 -31.18 -22.92
N LYS A 219 19.19 -30.82 -22.55
CA LYS A 219 19.97 -31.53 -21.51
C LYS A 219 19.30 -31.49 -20.14
N GLN A 220 18.56 -30.42 -19.82
CA GLN A 220 17.84 -30.30 -18.55
C GLN A 220 16.51 -31.07 -18.59
N ARG A 221 15.82 -31.10 -19.74
CA ARG A 221 14.61 -31.92 -19.94
C ARG A 221 14.93 -33.41 -19.82
N GLU A 222 16.02 -33.88 -20.42
CA GLU A 222 16.46 -35.27 -20.27
C GLU A 222 16.78 -35.65 -18.83
N ARG A 223 17.43 -34.75 -18.08
CA ARG A 223 17.72 -34.96 -16.65
C ARG A 223 16.45 -34.98 -15.81
N LEU A 224 15.46 -34.16 -16.14
CA LEU A 224 14.16 -34.14 -15.48
C LEU A 224 13.42 -35.47 -15.74
N LEU A 225 13.38 -35.92 -17.00
CA LEU A 225 12.75 -37.18 -17.38
C LEU A 225 13.40 -38.38 -16.68
N LYS A 226 14.74 -38.43 -16.61
CA LYS A 226 15.46 -39.48 -15.86
C LYS A 226 15.16 -39.49 -14.36
N LYS A 227 14.86 -38.33 -13.77
CA LYS A 227 14.47 -38.22 -12.35
C LYS A 227 13.03 -38.67 -12.14
N LEU A 228 12.11 -38.26 -13.02
CA LEU A 228 10.71 -38.66 -12.95
C LEU A 228 10.54 -40.17 -13.18
N SER A 229 11.28 -40.75 -14.12
CA SER A 229 11.28 -42.20 -14.36
C SER A 229 11.87 -43.00 -13.18
N LYS A 230 12.78 -42.40 -12.41
CA LYS A 230 13.37 -43.03 -11.22
C LYS A 230 12.38 -43.00 -10.04
N LEU A 231 11.68 -41.88 -9.85
CA LEU A 231 10.65 -41.74 -8.83
C LEU A 231 9.48 -42.70 -9.07
N SER A 232 9.02 -42.85 -10.32
CA SER A 232 7.95 -43.80 -10.65
C SER A 232 8.33 -45.27 -10.42
N GLN A 233 9.63 -45.60 -10.47
CA GLN A 233 10.13 -46.94 -10.16
C GLN A 233 10.27 -47.18 -8.65
N ASP A 234 10.65 -46.15 -7.88
CA ASP A 234 10.83 -46.26 -6.43
C ASP A 234 9.48 -46.38 -5.69
N ASP A 235 8.42 -45.72 -6.17
CA ASP A 235 7.07 -45.77 -5.57
C ASP A 235 6.42 -47.18 -5.59
N GLY A 236 6.91 -48.10 -6.43
CA GLY A 236 6.45 -49.49 -6.48
C GLY A 236 7.03 -50.42 -5.40
N THR A 237 8.07 -50.01 -4.66
CA THR A 237 8.88 -50.92 -3.83
C THR A 237 8.74 -50.75 -2.31
N PHE A 238 7.94 -49.79 -1.84
CA PHE A 238 7.86 -49.44 -0.41
C PHE A 238 6.77 -50.16 0.42
N SER A 239 5.97 -51.09 -0.14
CA SER A 239 4.84 -51.67 0.61
C SER A 239 5.10 -52.94 1.45
N SER A 240 6.31 -53.53 1.47
CA SER A 240 6.51 -54.87 2.09
C SER A 240 7.76 -55.08 2.95
N LYS A 241 7.95 -54.34 4.07
CA LYS A 241 8.87 -54.80 5.15
C LYS A 241 8.29 -54.57 6.56
N LYS A 242 7.62 -55.59 7.08
CA LYS A 242 7.16 -55.72 8.49
C LYS A 242 8.38 -55.85 9.42
N HIS A 243 8.53 -54.92 10.36
CA HIS A 243 9.54 -54.97 11.43
C HIS A 243 9.34 -56.18 12.37
N LYS A 244 10.30 -57.11 12.41
CA LYS A 244 10.36 -58.18 13.42
C LYS A 244 11.33 -57.78 14.54
N LYS A 245 10.81 -57.26 15.65
CA LYS A 245 11.57 -56.91 16.87
C LYS A 245 12.09 -58.19 17.53
N LYS A 246 13.41 -58.44 17.53
CA LYS A 246 14.06 -59.45 18.40
C LYS A 246 14.59 -58.75 19.65
N ARG A 247 14.02 -59.07 20.81
CA ARG A 247 14.54 -58.73 22.14
C ARG A 247 15.82 -59.54 22.37
N LYS A 248 16.91 -58.91 22.80
CA LYS A 248 18.08 -59.60 23.34
C LYS A 248 18.09 -59.40 24.86
N HIS A 249 18.10 -60.52 25.58
CA HIS A 249 18.34 -60.62 27.01
C HIS A 249 19.84 -60.39 27.29
N SER A 250 20.13 -59.73 28.41
CA SER A 250 21.45 -59.60 29.01
C SER A 250 21.73 -60.76 29.97
N HIS A 251 22.85 -61.44 29.78
CA HIS A 251 23.71 -62.16 30.73
C HIS A 251 25.01 -62.38 29.93
N HIS A 252 26.22 -62.13 30.40
CA HIS A 252 26.78 -62.29 31.73
C HIS A 252 27.92 -61.29 31.93
#